data_AF-A0A7J3D3W5-F1
#
_entry.id   AF-A0A7J3D3W5-F1
#
_cell.length_a   1.000
_cell.length_b   1.000
_cell.length_c   1.000
_cell.angle_alpha   90.00
_cell.angle_beta   90.00
_cell.angle_gamma   90.00
#
_symmetry.space_group_name_H-M   'P 1'
#
loop_
_entity.id
_entity.type
_entity.pdbx_description
1 polymer ?
#
loop_
_entity_poly.entity_id
_entity_poly.type
_entity_poly.pdbx_seq_one_letter_code
_entity_poly.pdbx_strand_id
1 'polypeptide(L)'
;MFDVRDEWEDYAINKASSKTFREAYRLLKALMTSLYNKSDLVVAVTQPIARSLKLRGVRGVKIVPNGADINVFRPYEKSVVRRRLGLRDDEFVIVYEGGVGGYYRLDESLKFLQGSIVRFATK
;
A
#
# COMPACT_ATOMS: atom_id res chain seq x y z
N MET A 1 16.02 -17.00 -0.49
CA MET A 1 15.47 -15.88 0.32
C MET A 1 14.27 -15.27 -0.39
N PHE A 2 13.18 -14.96 0.33
CA PHE A 2 12.03 -14.21 -0.19
C PHE A 2 11.93 -12.84 0.47
N ASP A 3 11.60 -11.82 -0.33
CA ASP A 3 11.30 -10.45 0.12
C ASP A 3 9.81 -10.16 -0.11
N VAL A 4 9.02 -10.12 0.96
CA VAL A 4 7.57 -9.94 0.94
C VAL A 4 7.23 -8.48 1.27
N ARG A 5 6.70 -7.78 0.27
CA ARG A 5 6.46 -6.33 0.34
C ARG A 5 5.01 -5.93 0.53
N ASP A 6 4.08 -6.82 0.24
CA ASP A 6 2.65 -6.60 0.39
C ASP A 6 1.86 -7.92 0.52
N GLU A 7 0.54 -7.80 0.64
CA GLU A 7 -0.41 -8.92 0.75
C GLU A 7 -1.19 -9.12 -0.56
N TRP A 8 -0.49 -9.09 -1.69
CA TRP A 8 -1.11 -9.15 -3.02
C TRP A 8 -1.97 -10.40 -3.23
N GLU A 9 -1.64 -11.53 -2.62
CA GLU A 9 -2.44 -12.74 -2.79
C GLU A 9 -3.84 -12.59 -2.16
N ASP A 10 -3.92 -11.97 -0.99
CA ASP A 10 -5.20 -11.69 -0.34
C ASP A 10 -6.01 -10.66 -1.12
N TYR A 11 -5.34 -9.64 -1.67
CA TYR A 11 -5.96 -8.70 -2.59
C TYR A 11 -6.55 -9.42 -3.83
N ALA A 12 -5.79 -10.32 -4.47
CA ALA A 12 -6.23 -11.08 -5.63
C ALA A 12 -7.41 -12.01 -5.31
N ILE A 13 -7.38 -12.72 -4.18
CA ILE A 13 -8.50 -13.57 -3.70
C ILE A 13 -9.76 -12.74 -3.49
N ASN A 14 -9.64 -11.57 -2.86
CA ASN A 14 -10.78 -10.70 -2.54
C ASN A 14 -11.36 -10.02 -3.78
N LYS A 15 -10.54 -9.76 -4.81
CA LYS A 15 -10.96 -9.15 -6.07
C LYS A 15 -11.34 -10.16 -7.16
N ALA A 16 -11.17 -11.45 -6.93
CA ALA A 16 -11.53 -12.49 -7.89
C ALA A 16 -13.02 -12.43 -8.27
N SER A 17 -13.29 -12.28 -9.57
CA SER A 17 -14.62 -12.14 -10.16
C SER A 17 -15.44 -13.45 -10.17
N SER A 18 -14.77 -14.60 -10.08
CA SER A 18 -15.42 -15.91 -10.06
C SER A 18 -14.91 -16.79 -8.92
N LYS A 19 -15.72 -17.77 -8.52
CA LYS A 19 -15.35 -18.78 -7.52
C LYS A 19 -14.11 -19.57 -7.96
N THR A 20 -14.04 -19.97 -9.23
CA THR A 20 -12.90 -20.73 -9.77
C THR A 20 -11.59 -19.97 -9.62
N PHE A 21 -11.54 -18.69 -9.99
CA PHE A 21 -10.34 -17.87 -9.81
C PHE A 21 -9.99 -17.69 -8.33
N ARG A 22 -10.99 -17.49 -7.48
CA ARG A 22 -10.79 -17.37 -6.03
C ARG A 22 -10.13 -18.61 -5.44
N GLU A 23 -10.58 -19.81 -5.81
CA GLU A 23 -9.94 -21.05 -5.37
C GLU A 23 -8.55 -21.22 -5.95
N ALA A 24 -8.34 -20.87 -7.23
CA ALA A 24 -7.00 -20.89 -7.84
C ALA A 24 -6.01 -19.99 -7.08
N TYR A 25 -6.42 -18.77 -6.70
CA TYR A 25 -5.57 -17.89 -5.90
C TYR A 25 -5.34 -18.39 -4.46
N ARG A 26 -6.29 -19.10 -3.85
CA ARG A 26 -6.09 -19.76 -2.55
C ARG A 26 -5.08 -20.90 -2.64
N LEU A 27 -5.14 -21.70 -3.69
CA LEU A 27 -4.14 -22.74 -3.96
C LEU A 27 -2.76 -22.11 -4.20
N LEU A 28 -2.71 -21.01 -4.95
CA LEU A 28 -1.48 -20.23 -5.14
C LEU A 28 -0.95 -19.69 -3.80
N LYS A 29 -1.81 -19.15 -2.91
CA LYS A 29 -1.41 -18.84 -1.53
C LYS A 29 -0.79 -20.05 -0.85
N ALA A 30 -1.48 -21.18 -0.82
CA ALA A 30 -0.97 -22.36 -0.12
C ALA A 30 0.41 -22.79 -0.66
N LEU A 31 0.58 -22.78 -1.99
CA LEU A 31 1.85 -23.05 -2.64
C LEU A 31 2.94 -22.05 -2.23
N MET A 32 2.66 -20.75 -2.27
CA MET A 32 3.61 -19.72 -1.86
C MET A 32 3.99 -19.86 -0.38
N THR A 33 3.05 -20.20 0.52
CA THR A 33 3.37 -20.50 1.93
C THR A 33 4.39 -21.64 2.05
N SER A 34 4.20 -22.70 1.26
CA SER A 34 5.10 -23.86 1.24
C SER A 34 6.49 -23.45 0.77
N LEU A 35 6.59 -22.63 -0.28
CA LEU A 35 7.86 -22.11 -0.78
C LEU A 35 8.56 -21.19 0.25
N TYR A 36 7.82 -20.31 0.92
CA TYR A 36 8.36 -19.46 1.98
C TYR A 36 8.97 -20.29 3.11
N ASN A 37 8.27 -21.35 3.55
CA ASN A 37 8.77 -22.24 4.61
C ASN A 37 9.95 -23.13 4.20
N LYS A 38 10.19 -23.32 2.89
CA LYS A 38 11.36 -24.04 2.36
C LYS A 38 12.57 -23.13 2.14
N SER A 39 12.40 -21.81 2.24
CA SER A 39 13.48 -20.86 2.04
C SER A 39 14.31 -20.66 3.30
N ASP A 40 15.58 -20.29 3.13
CA ASP A 40 16.48 -20.00 4.25
C ASP A 40 16.05 -18.77 5.06
N LEU A 41 15.40 -17.81 4.40
CA LEU A 41 15.00 -16.54 4.98
C LEU A 41 13.81 -15.93 4.24
N VAL A 42 12.84 -15.47 5.01
CA VAL A 42 11.73 -14.62 4.57
C VAL A 42 11.86 -13.27 5.25
N VAL A 43 11.88 -12.20 4.46
CA VAL A 43 11.90 -10.82 4.93
C VAL A 43 10.54 -10.18 4.68
N ALA A 44 10.07 -9.42 5.66
CA ALA A 44 8.88 -8.59 5.57
C ALA A 44 9.25 -7.12 5.81
N VAL A 45 8.65 -6.23 5.02
CA VAL A 45 8.97 -4.79 5.09
C VAL A 45 8.27 -4.05 6.24
N THR A 46 7.25 -4.65 6.86
CA THR A 46 6.54 -4.09 8.01
C THR A 46 6.14 -5.14 9.05
N GLN A 47 5.87 -4.69 10.28
CA GLN A 47 5.34 -5.54 11.37
C GLN A 47 3.99 -6.20 11.01
N PRO A 48 2.99 -5.50 10.41
CA PRO A 48 1.75 -6.13 9.97
C PRO A 48 1.95 -7.26 8.96
N ILE A 49 2.79 -7.07 7.93
CA ILE A 49 3.07 -8.12 6.94
C ILE A 49 3.74 -9.32 7.62
N ALA A 50 4.71 -9.08 8.50
CA ALA A 50 5.35 -10.16 9.26
C ALA A 50 4.35 -10.94 10.13
N ARG A 51 3.39 -10.25 10.75
CA ARG A 51 2.31 -10.88 11.53
C ARG A 51 1.41 -11.72 10.63
N SER A 52 1.00 -11.20 9.48
CA SER A 52 0.15 -11.91 8.51
C SER A 52 0.81 -13.20 8.02
N LEU A 53 2.09 -13.14 7.66
CA LEU A 53 2.89 -14.31 7.27
C LEU A 53 2.97 -15.35 8.39
N LYS A 54 3.20 -14.92 9.65
CA LYS A 54 3.23 -15.81 10.81
C LYS A 54 1.87 -16.48 11.07
N LEU A 55 0.77 -15.73 10.97
CA LEU A 55 -0.60 -16.26 11.10
C LEU A 55 -0.93 -17.30 10.02
N ARG A 56 -0.36 -17.14 8.82
CA ARG A 56 -0.45 -18.09 7.70
C ARG A 56 0.47 -19.31 7.87
N GLY A 57 1.29 -19.36 8.92
CA GLY A 57 2.18 -20.49 9.22
C GLY A 57 3.59 -20.37 8.62
N VAL A 58 4.00 -19.19 8.15
CA VAL A 58 5.38 -18.94 7.70
C VAL A 58 6.30 -18.76 8.91
N ARG A 59 7.37 -19.55 8.97
CA ARG A 59 8.36 -19.51 10.06
C ARG A 59 9.56 -18.64 9.66
N GLY A 60 10.35 -18.21 10.65
CA GLY A 60 11.63 -17.53 10.40
C GLY A 60 11.54 -16.12 9.79
N VAL A 61 10.37 -15.48 9.81
CA VAL A 61 10.18 -14.14 9.22
C VAL A 61 10.98 -13.08 9.98
N LYS A 62 11.85 -12.36 9.26
CA LYS A 62 12.59 -11.18 9.75
C LYS A 62 11.99 -9.91 9.19
N ILE A 63 12.11 -8.81 9.96
CA ILE A 63 11.61 -7.51 9.54
C ILE A 63 12.79 -6.66 9.11
N VAL A 64 12.75 -6.19 7.87
CA VAL A 64 13.72 -5.24 7.32
C VAL A 64 12.90 -4.15 6.64
N PRO A 65 12.70 -2.99 7.29
CA PRO A 65 11.93 -1.90 6.72
C PRO A 65 12.56 -1.37 5.43
N ASN A 66 11.71 -0.93 4.50
CA ASN A 66 12.19 -0.18 3.34
C ASN A 66 12.82 1.14 3.79
N GLY A 67 13.92 1.51 3.13
CA GLY A 67 14.49 2.85 3.23
C GLY A 67 14.01 3.76 2.09
N ALA A 68 14.32 5.05 2.20
CA ALA A 68 14.16 6.03 1.13
C ALA A 68 15.49 6.77 0.92
N ASP A 69 15.82 7.10 -0.33
CA ASP A 69 17.02 7.87 -0.64
C ASP A 69 16.82 9.35 -0.28
N ILE A 70 17.60 9.84 0.69
CA ILE A 70 17.53 11.22 1.17
C ILE A 70 18.07 12.24 0.15
N ASN A 71 18.79 11.80 -0.87
CA ASN A 71 19.20 12.68 -1.97
C ASN A 71 18.02 12.97 -2.91
N VAL A 72 17.07 12.04 -3.01
CA VAL A 72 15.84 12.17 -3.79
C VAL A 72 14.72 12.80 -2.95
N PHE A 73 14.46 12.25 -1.77
CA PHE A 73 13.41 12.68 -0.84
C PHE A 73 13.97 13.65 0.18
N ARG A 74 14.10 14.91 -0.25
CA ARG A 74 14.52 16.04 0.58
C ARG A 74 13.51 17.18 0.51
N PRO A 75 13.44 18.05 1.53
CA PRO A 75 12.61 19.24 1.47
C PRO A 75 12.96 20.10 0.24
N TYR A 76 11.93 20.56 -0.47
CA TYR A 76 12.04 21.54 -1.54
C TYR A 76 11.55 22.90 -1.07
N GLU A 77 11.94 23.95 -1.79
CA GLU A 77 11.40 25.30 -1.61
C GLU A 77 9.89 25.32 -1.92
N LYS A 78 9.08 25.29 -0.85
CA LYS A 78 7.61 25.19 -0.94
C LYS A 78 6.98 26.28 -1.80
N SER A 79 7.46 27.52 -1.69
CA SER A 79 6.96 28.68 -2.46
C SER A 79 7.19 28.52 -3.97
N VAL A 80 8.34 27.96 -4.37
CA VAL A 80 8.66 27.69 -5.78
C VAL A 80 7.72 26.65 -6.36
N VAL A 81 7.49 25.55 -5.64
CA VAL A 81 6.58 24.48 -6.07
C VAL A 81 5.14 25.00 -6.16
N ARG A 82 4.68 25.77 -5.16
CA ARG A 82 3.33 26.36 -5.17
C ARG A 82 3.10 27.30 -6.33
N ARG A 83 4.03 28.23 -6.59
CA ARG A 83 3.96 29.12 -7.76
C ARG A 83 3.91 28.33 -9.07
N ARG A 84 4.74 27.30 -9.21
CA ARG A 84 4.75 26.44 -10.41
C ARG A 84 3.41 25.72 -10.63
N LEU A 85 2.70 25.37 -9.56
CA LEU A 85 1.41 24.71 -9.59
C LEU A 85 0.21 25.68 -9.57
N GLY A 86 0.44 26.99 -9.53
CA GLY A 86 -0.62 28.01 -9.45
C GLY A 86 -1.35 28.07 -8.10
N LEU A 87 -0.73 27.58 -7.03
CA LEU A 87 -1.29 27.54 -5.68
C LEU A 87 -0.89 28.80 -4.89
N ARG A 88 -1.81 29.35 -4.09
CA ARG A 88 -1.52 30.46 -3.17
C ARG A 88 -0.73 29.98 -1.95
N ASP A 89 -0.04 30.90 -1.29
CA ASP A 89 0.78 30.60 -0.12
C ASP A 89 -0.05 30.26 1.14
N ASP A 90 -1.32 30.65 1.18
CA ASP A 90 -2.26 30.38 2.27
C ASP A 90 -3.16 29.16 2.01
N GLU A 91 -3.14 28.59 0.80
CA GLU A 91 -3.99 27.45 0.47
C GLU A 91 -3.63 26.20 1.29
N PHE A 92 -4.68 25.55 1.80
CA PHE A 92 -4.59 24.21 2.37
C PHE A 92 -4.62 23.19 1.23
N VAL A 93 -3.56 22.40 1.12
CA VAL A 93 -3.35 21.47 0.00
C VAL A 93 -3.29 20.05 0.53
N ILE A 94 -4.18 19.20 0.01
CA ILE A 94 -4.11 17.75 0.19
C ILE A 94 -3.53 17.16 -1.09
N VAL A 95 -2.48 16.33 -0.96
CA VAL A 95 -1.88 15.59 -2.07
C VAL A 95 -2.24 14.12 -1.92
N TYR A 96 -2.73 13.52 -3.00
CA TYR A 96 -2.84 12.08 -3.14
C TYR A 96 -1.78 11.62 -4.14
N GLU A 97 -0.99 10.63 -3.76
CA GLU A 97 0.00 9.97 -4.60
C GLU A 97 -0.25 8.46 -4.48
N GLY A 98 -0.52 7.82 -5.62
CA GLY A 98 -0.93 6.43 -5.68
C GLY A 98 -1.53 6.07 -7.04
N GLY A 99 -1.54 4.78 -7.37
CA GLY A 99 -2.09 4.30 -8.63
C GLY A 99 -3.60 4.51 -8.75
N VAL A 100 -4.10 4.65 -9.98
CA VAL A 100 -5.54 4.66 -10.26
C VAL A 100 -6.05 3.22 -10.26
N GLY A 101 -6.81 2.85 -9.23
CA GLY A 101 -7.40 1.53 -9.10
C GLY A 101 -7.84 1.21 -7.67
N GLY A 102 -8.38 -0.01 -7.48
CA GLY A 102 -8.93 -0.43 -6.20
C GLY A 102 -7.91 -0.63 -5.07
N TYR A 103 -6.63 -0.79 -5.40
CA TYR A 103 -5.57 -1.08 -4.42
C TYR A 103 -5.28 0.12 -3.52
N TYR A 104 -5.12 1.32 -4.12
CA TYR A 104 -4.82 2.55 -3.40
C TYR A 104 -6.07 3.33 -2.95
N ARG A 105 -7.28 2.79 -3.19
CA ARG A 105 -8.55 3.33 -2.68
C ARG A 105 -8.77 4.82 -3.00
N LEU A 106 -8.40 5.23 -4.22
CA LEU A 106 -8.63 6.60 -4.71
C LEU A 106 -10.10 7.01 -4.56
N ASP A 107 -11.03 6.07 -4.76
CA ASP A 107 -12.47 6.30 -4.61
C ASP A 107 -12.86 6.76 -3.20
N GLU A 108 -12.28 6.18 -2.15
CA GLU A 108 -12.56 6.62 -0.77
C GLU A 108 -11.97 7.99 -0.47
N SER A 109 -10.76 8.25 -0.97
CA SER A 109 -10.11 9.55 -0.82
C SER A 109 -10.98 10.65 -1.45
N LEU A 110 -11.52 10.39 -2.64
CA LEU A 110 -12.44 11.31 -3.32
C LEU A 110 -13.78 11.47 -2.58
N LYS A 111 -14.39 10.37 -2.10
CA LYS A 111 -15.62 10.44 -1.30
C LYS A 111 -15.43 11.28 -0.03
N PHE A 112 -14.31 11.09 0.67
CA PHE A 112 -13.97 11.87 1.85
C PHE A 112 -13.84 13.37 1.55
N LEU A 113 -13.15 13.72 0.45
CA LEU A 113 -12.99 15.10 0.03
C LEU A 113 -14.33 15.73 -0.35
N GLN A 114 -15.18 15.00 -1.07
CA GLN A 114 -16.52 15.47 -1.44
C GLN A 114 -17.37 15.77 -0.19
N GLY A 115 -17.34 14.91 0.82
CA GLY A 115 -18.04 15.14 2.08
C GLY A 115 -17.44 16.25 2.96
N SER A 116 -16.13 16.49 2.87
CA SER A 116 -15.42 17.50 3.66
C SER A 116 -15.55 18.89 3.06
N ILE A 117 -15.42 19.03 1.73
CA ILE A 117 -15.57 20.30 1.02
C ILE A 117 -16.97 20.89 1.24
N VAL A 118 -18.02 20.05 1.24
CA VAL A 118 -19.40 20.49 1.54
C VAL A 118 -19.53 21.07 2.96
N ARG A 119 -18.79 20.54 3.94
CA ARG A 119 -18.83 21.02 5.34
C ARG A 119 -18.02 22.30 5.59
N PHE A 120 -16.98 22.53 4.80
CA PHE A 120 -16.21 23.77 4.85
C PHE A 120 -16.87 24.91 4.06
N ALA A 121 -17.70 24.61 3.06
CA ALA A 121 -18.44 25.62 2.28
C ALA A 121 -19.78 26.06 2.92
N THR A 122 -20.24 25.37 3.96
CA THR A 122 -21.50 25.66 4.68
C THR A 122 -21.29 26.24 6.09
N LYS A 123 -20.04 26.59 6.43
CA LYS A 123 -19.67 27.43 7.58
C LYS A 123 -18.99 28.69 7.07
#